data_AF-A0A938H1I8-F1
#
_entry.id   AF-A0A938H1I8-F1
#
_cell.length_a   1.000
_cell.length_b   1.000
_cell.length_c   1.000
_cell.angle_alpha   90.00
_cell.angle_beta   90.00
_cell.angle_gamma   90.00
#
_symmetry.space_group_name_H-M   'P 1'
#
loop_
_entity.id
_entity.type
_entity.pdbx_description
1 polymer ?
#
loop_
_entity_poly.entity_id
_entity_poly.type
_entity_poly.pdbx_seq_one_letter_code
_entity_poly.pdbx_strand_id
1 'polypeptide(L)'
;MFTHRLADPIDIDTRWAVPIPPSDQTSDRIAELLRSRGAPPQCHLISEYLSLDGTDTDLADALDTIVGSGVGSVISCLPGSLAYYEGEVRTRFILQRRTK
;
A
#
# COMPACT_ATOMS: atom_id res chain seq x y z
N MET A 1 4.77 -19.92 0.05
CA MET A 1 4.16 -18.82 0.86
C MET A 1 3.32 -17.96 -0.06
N PHE A 2 2.14 -17.52 0.36
CA PHE A 2 1.15 -16.88 -0.53
C PHE A 2 1.55 -15.50 -1.05
N THR A 3 2.53 -14.82 -0.44
CA THR A 3 2.93 -13.45 -0.78
C THR A 3 4.01 -13.33 -1.85
N HIS A 4 4.69 -14.39 -2.27
CA HIS A 4 5.89 -14.34 -3.16
C HIS A 4 5.72 -13.74 -4.57
N ARG A 5 4.50 -13.30 -4.94
CA ARG A 5 4.21 -12.64 -6.22
C ARG A 5 3.52 -11.29 -6.01
N LEU A 6 3.50 -10.78 -4.77
CA LEU A 6 2.78 -9.56 -4.45
C LEU A 6 3.39 -8.36 -5.16
N ALA A 7 4.69 -8.40 -5.49
CA ALA A 7 5.37 -7.35 -6.22
C ALA A 7 4.92 -7.22 -7.70
N ASP A 8 4.35 -8.29 -8.29
CA ASP A 8 3.80 -8.30 -9.64
C ASP A 8 2.34 -7.79 -9.62
N PRO A 9 2.01 -6.67 -10.31
CA PRO A 9 0.68 -6.08 -10.26
C PRO A 9 -0.37 -6.86 -11.06
N ILE A 10 -0.06 -8.04 -11.60
CA ILE A 10 -0.97 -8.84 -12.45
C ILE A 10 -2.34 -9.12 -11.80
N ASP A 11 -2.38 -9.24 -10.47
CA ASP A 11 -3.60 -9.51 -9.71
C ASP A 11 -4.31 -8.24 -9.21
N ILE A 12 -3.77 -7.05 -9.53
CA ILE A 12 -4.39 -5.77 -9.16
C ILE A 12 -5.51 -5.42 -10.13
N ASP A 13 -6.74 -5.36 -9.62
CA ASP A 13 -7.89 -4.86 -10.36
C ASP A 13 -7.79 -3.35 -10.58
N THR A 14 -7.38 -2.97 -11.79
CA THR A 14 -7.12 -1.58 -12.20
C THR A 14 -8.33 -0.65 -12.07
N ARG A 15 -9.56 -1.19 -11.96
CA ARG A 15 -10.77 -0.38 -11.70
C ARG A 15 -10.73 0.32 -10.35
N TRP A 16 -9.97 -0.22 -9.40
CA TRP A 16 -9.84 0.29 -8.03
C TRP A 16 -8.44 0.85 -7.74
N ALA A 17 -7.53 0.81 -8.71
CA ALA A 17 -6.17 1.26 -8.55
C ALA A 17 -5.99 2.68 -9.12
N VAL A 18 -5.54 3.60 -8.26
CA VAL A 18 -5.17 4.96 -8.65
C VAL A 18 -3.65 5.05 -8.66
N PRO A 19 -2.99 5.25 -9.82
CA PRO A 19 -1.54 5.35 -9.88
C PRO A 19 -1.05 6.60 -9.15
N ILE A 20 0.06 6.45 -8.42
CA ILE A 20 0.73 7.56 -7.74
C ILE A 20 1.79 8.16 -8.68
N PRO A 21 1.71 9.45 -9.05
CA PRO A 21 2.71 10.09 -9.89
C PRO A 21 4.12 9.96 -9.28
N PRO A 22 5.19 9.77 -10.08
CA PRO A 22 6.55 9.61 -9.54
C PRO A 22 7.01 10.72 -8.58
N SER A 23 6.51 11.95 -8.74
CA SER A 23 6.78 13.09 -7.86
C SER A 23 6.15 12.99 -6.47
N ASP A 24 5.11 12.17 -6.31
CA ASP A 24 4.37 11.96 -5.06
C ASP A 24 4.69 10.61 -4.40
N GLN A 25 5.67 9.85 -4.92
CA GLN A 25 6.04 8.53 -4.40
C GLN A 25 7.04 8.61 -3.22
N THR A 26 6.80 9.50 -2.27
CA THR A 26 7.53 9.56 -0.99
C THR A 26 6.62 9.10 0.15
N SER A 27 7.19 8.59 1.24
CA SER A 27 6.40 8.10 2.39
C SER A 27 5.44 9.17 2.92
N ASP A 28 5.94 10.39 3.13
CA ASP A 28 5.12 11.53 3.57
C ASP A 28 3.96 11.85 2.63
N ARG A 29 4.22 11.91 1.32
CA ARG A 29 3.19 12.26 0.32
C ARG A 29 2.14 11.16 0.20
N ILE A 30 2.56 9.89 0.28
CA ILE A 30 1.65 8.76 0.30
C ILE A 30 0.80 8.78 1.57
N ALA A 31 1.39 9.09 2.73
CA ALA A 31 0.65 9.22 3.98
C ALA A 31 -0.42 10.32 3.91
N GLU A 32 -0.08 11.49 3.34
CA GLU A 32 -1.04 12.58 3.10
C GLU A 32 -2.18 12.16 2.15
N LEU A 33 -1.86 11.45 1.07
CA LEU A 33 -2.84 10.92 0.13
C LEU A 33 -3.79 9.90 0.80
N LEU A 34 -3.28 9.05 1.68
CA LEU A 34 -4.11 8.08 2.41
C LEU A 34 -4.97 8.77 3.49
N ARG A 35 -4.40 9.68 4.27
CA ARG A 35 -5.13 10.45 5.31
C ARG A 35 -6.22 11.32 4.73
N SER A 36 -5.97 11.99 3.60
CA SER A 36 -7.00 12.76 2.87
C SER A 36 -8.16 11.89 2.34
N ARG A 37 -7.97 10.56 2.29
CA ARG A 37 -8.99 9.56 1.96
C ARG A 37 -9.58 8.85 3.18
N GLY A 38 -9.25 9.30 4.39
CA GLY A 38 -9.79 8.78 5.64
C GLY A 38 -9.00 7.63 6.27
N ALA A 39 -7.76 7.38 5.84
CA ALA A 39 -6.91 6.39 6.51
C ALA A 39 -6.68 6.77 7.98
N PRO A 40 -6.89 5.84 8.93
CA PRO A 40 -6.54 6.05 10.32
C PRO A 40 -5.01 5.97 10.53
N PRO A 41 -4.51 6.34 11.72
CA PRO A 41 -3.09 6.20 12.04
C PRO A 41 -2.60 4.74 12.06
N GLN A 42 -3.48 3.78 12.37
CA GLN A 42 -3.13 2.36 12.39
C GLN A 42 -3.52 1.68 11.08
N CYS A 43 -2.73 0.70 10.66
CA CYS A 43 -2.95 -0.05 9.44
C CYS A 43 -2.50 -1.52 9.60
N HIS A 44 -2.94 -2.36 8.67
CA HIS A 44 -2.53 -3.76 8.59
C HIS A 44 -1.61 -3.98 7.39
N LEU A 45 -0.48 -4.66 7.60
CA LEU A 45 0.51 -4.98 6.58
C LEU A 45 0.33 -6.40 6.05
N ILE A 46 0.32 -6.52 4.73
CA ILE A 46 0.50 -7.78 4.00
C ILE A 46 1.75 -7.60 3.15
N SER A 47 2.79 -8.39 3.35
CA SER A 47 4.09 -8.11 2.72
C SER A 47 4.88 -9.38 2.44
N GLU A 48 5.75 -9.30 1.44
CA GLU A 48 6.83 -10.28 1.26
C GLU A 48 7.92 -10.15 2.34
N TYR A 49 7.98 -9.03 3.07
CA TYR A 49 8.79 -8.93 4.28
C TYR A 49 8.18 -9.76 5.42
N LEU A 50 8.77 -10.93 5.68
CA LEU A 50 8.31 -11.88 6.71
C LEU A 50 8.15 -11.28 8.11
N SER A 51 8.98 -10.29 8.46
CA SER A 51 8.92 -9.62 9.77
C SER A 51 7.75 -8.64 9.89
N LEU A 52 7.14 -8.24 8.78
CA LEU A 52 6.06 -7.25 8.71
C LEU A 52 4.73 -7.87 8.28
N ASP A 53 4.77 -9.02 7.60
CA ASP A 53 3.58 -9.70 7.08
C ASP A 53 2.60 -10.06 8.20
N GLY A 54 1.35 -9.64 8.05
CA GLY A 54 0.27 -9.90 8.99
C GLY A 54 0.30 -9.05 10.27
N THR A 55 1.04 -7.95 10.31
CA THR A 55 1.16 -7.09 11.49
C THR A 55 0.28 -5.85 11.43
N ASP A 56 -0.20 -5.41 12.59
CA ASP A 56 -0.82 -4.09 12.76
C ASP A 56 0.23 -3.09 13.26
N THR A 57 0.35 -1.94 12.61
CA THR A 57 1.36 -0.93 12.96
C THR A 57 0.90 0.49 12.60
N ASP A 58 1.68 1.50 12.97
CA ASP A 58 1.45 2.89 12.54
C ASP A 58 1.69 3.03 11.03
N LEU A 59 0.81 3.78 10.37
CA LEU A 59 0.83 4.01 8.94
C LEU A 59 2.11 4.72 8.48
N ALA A 60 2.62 5.67 9.26
CA ALA A 60 3.86 6.36 8.93
C ALA A 60 5.05 5.39 9.00
N ASP A 61 5.16 4.62 10.08
CA ASP A 61 6.22 3.64 10.27
C ASP A 61 6.21 2.55 9.16
N ALA A 62 5.00 2.10 8.79
CA ALA A 62 4.82 1.17 7.68
C ALA A 62 5.34 1.76 6.36
N LEU A 63 4.93 3.00 6.02
CA LEU A 63 5.32 3.66 4.78
C LEU A 63 6.82 3.95 4.71
N ASP A 64 7.43 4.40 5.80
CA ASP A 64 8.87 4.63 5.87
C ASP A 64 9.67 3.35 5.64
N THR A 65 9.11 2.20 6.03
CA THR A 65 9.77 0.91 5.84
C THR A 65 9.61 0.38 4.42
N ILE A 66 8.42 0.50 3.81
CA ILE A 66 8.12 -0.20 2.56
C ILE A 66 8.32 0.64 1.29
N VAL A 67 8.13 1.96 1.35
CA VAL A 67 8.12 2.80 0.15
C VAL A 67 9.52 2.84 -0.44
N GLY A 68 9.68 2.38 -1.68
CA GLY A 68 11.01 2.32 -2.29
C GLY A 68 11.75 1.01 -2.09
N SER A 69 11.26 0.12 -1.23
CA SER A 69 11.90 -1.17 -0.99
C SER A 69 11.89 -2.07 -2.23
N GLY A 70 10.91 -1.90 -3.13
CA GLY A 70 10.67 -2.80 -4.25
C GLY A 70 10.13 -4.17 -3.82
N VAL A 71 9.76 -4.32 -2.53
CA VAL A 71 9.22 -5.55 -1.97
C VAL A 71 7.70 -5.48 -2.01
N GLY A 72 7.07 -6.49 -2.62
CA GLY A 72 5.62 -6.56 -2.77
C GLY A 72 4.92 -6.41 -1.44
N SER A 73 4.15 -5.32 -1.28
CA SER A 73 3.50 -4.99 -0.01
C SER A 73 2.16 -4.28 -0.23
N VAL A 74 1.21 -4.60 0.64
CA VAL A 74 -0.08 -3.92 0.75
C VAL A 74 -0.24 -3.40 2.17
N ILE A 75 -0.48 -2.09 2.30
CA ILE A 75 -0.90 -1.48 3.56
C ILE A 75 -2.41 -1.26 3.52
N SER A 76 -3.15 -2.09 4.23
CA SER A 76 -4.60 -1.95 4.39
C SER A 76 -4.91 -0.92 5.49
N CYS A 77 -5.39 0.26 5.10
CA CYS A 77 -5.76 1.34 6.01
C CYS A 77 -7.21 1.22 6.50
N LEU A 78 -8.13 0.90 5.58
CA LEU A 78 -9.53 0.65 5.87
C LEU A 78 -9.92 -0.69 5.23
N PRO A 79 -10.22 -1.73 6.03
CA PRO A 79 -10.53 -3.05 5.51
C PRO A 79 -11.61 -3.02 4.42
N GLY A 80 -11.29 -3.56 3.25
CA GLY A 80 -12.20 -3.63 2.10
C GLY A 80 -12.47 -2.32 1.36
N SER A 81 -11.82 -1.20 1.76
CA SER A 81 -12.11 0.13 1.23
C SER A 81 -10.88 0.93 0.78
N LEU A 82 -9.78 0.93 1.53
CA LEU A 82 -8.62 1.78 1.27
C LEU A 82 -7.32 1.07 1.62
N ALA A 83 -6.40 1.00 0.66
CA ALA A 83 -5.06 0.48 0.86
C ALA A 83 -4.03 1.19 -0.01
N TYR A 84 -2.75 1.01 0.33
CA TYR A 84 -1.60 1.34 -0.51
C TYR A 84 -0.96 0.05 -1.01
N TYR A 85 -0.46 0.08 -2.24
CA TYR A 85 0.27 -1.01 -2.86
C TYR A 85 1.68 -0.54 -3.27
N GLU A 86 2.70 -1.24 -2.76
CA GLU A 86 4.08 -1.21 -3.26
C GLU A 86 4.30 -2.45 -4.13
N GLY A 87 4.53 -2.23 -5.43
CA GLY A 87 4.94 -3.27 -6.36
C GLY A 87 6.37 -3.05 -6.86
N GLU A 88 6.76 -3.86 -7.84
CA GLU A 88 8.07 -3.70 -8.49
C GLU A 88 8.21 -2.34 -9.19
N VAL A 89 9.45 -1.83 -9.22
CA VAL A 89 9.94 -0.69 -10.01
C VAL A 89 8.87 0.36 -10.36
N ARG A 90 8.69 1.35 -9.47
CA ARG A 90 7.80 2.52 -9.64
C ARG A 90 6.30 2.18 -9.77
N THR A 91 5.90 0.92 -9.60
CA THR A 91 4.50 0.50 -9.58
C THR A 91 3.92 0.75 -8.20
N ARG A 92 3.20 1.85 -8.03
CA ARG A 92 2.58 2.25 -6.77
C ARG A 92 1.16 2.72 -6.99
N PHE A 93 0.24 2.15 -6.23
CA PHE A 93 -1.18 2.47 -6.33
C PHE A 93 -1.77 2.83 -4.97
N ILE A 94 -2.70 3.77 -4.98
CA ILE A 94 -3.75 3.82 -3.96
C ILE A 94 -4.87 2.90 -4.43
N LEU A 95 -5.16 1.86 -3.66
CA LEU A 95 -6.29 0.97 -3.88
C LEU A 95 -7.50 1.54 -3.13
N GLN A 96 -8.57 1.87 -3.85
CA GLN A 96 -9.77 2.46 -3.26
C GLN A 96 -11.04 1.88 -3.87
N ARG A 97 -11.84 1.21 -3.03
CA ARG A 97 -13.17 0.74 -3.42
C ARG A 97 -14.16 1.90 -3.29
N ARG A 98 -14.87 2.22 -4.37
CA ARG A 98 -16.01 3.15 -4.29
C ARG A 98 -17.19 2.39 -3.71
N THR A 99 -17.66 2.79 -2.54
CA THR A 99 -18.97 2.35 -2.05
C THR A 99 -20.02 2.84 -3.04
N LYS A 100 -20.85 1.92 -3.53
CA LYS A 100 -22.13 2.26 -4.15
C LYS A 100 -23.09 2.77 -3.09
#